data_AF-A0A1Q7MF96-F1
#
_entry.id   AF-A0A1Q7MF96-F1
#
_cell.length_a   1.000
_cell.length_b   1.000
_cell.length_c   1.000
_cell.angle_alpha   90.00
_cell.angle_beta   90.00
_cell.angle_gamma   90.00
#
_symmetry.space_group_name_H-M   'P 1'
#
loop_
_entity.id
_entity.type
_entity.pdbx_description
1 polymer ?
#
loop_
_entity_poly.entity_id
_entity_poly.type
_entity_poly.pdbx_seq_one_letter_code
_entity_poly.pdbx_strand_id
1 'polypeptide(L)'
;MSGIRLVLFLVDHVPLRIMTKPGMVKEFAWIAVDYGKALYQYHESLELVKREKESLRIFRKWARKPQTRKVSAHALDSLRQEILSTQQHIWSDSSTCKYLRGEVTRLERALAAQTRKLVATE
;
A
#
# COMPACT_ATOMS: atom_id res chain seq x y z
N MET A 1 13.15 -4.10 11.66
CA MET A 1 12.64 -5.49 11.71
C MET A 1 11.46 -5.60 10.75
N SER A 2 11.56 -6.44 9.73
CA SER A 2 10.55 -6.58 8.67
C SER A 2 9.31 -7.32 9.18
N GLY A 3 8.10 -6.83 8.86
CA GLY A 3 6.82 -7.36 9.35
C GLY A 3 6.57 -8.85 9.08
N ILE A 4 7.28 -9.43 8.12
CA ILE A 4 7.24 -10.88 7.81
C ILE A 4 7.78 -11.72 8.98
N ARG A 5 8.80 -11.23 9.71
CA ARG A 5 9.32 -11.93 10.88
C ARG A 5 8.33 -11.94 12.05
N LEU A 6 7.44 -10.95 12.13
CA LEU A 6 6.44 -10.87 13.19
C LEU A 6 5.32 -11.90 12.99
N VAL A 7 4.94 -12.14 11.73
CA VAL A 7 3.95 -13.17 11.35
C VAL A 7 4.48 -14.58 11.62
N LEU A 8 5.75 -14.86 11.28
CA LEU A 8 6.36 -16.16 11.54
C LEU A 8 6.60 -16.44 13.03
N PHE A 9 7.00 -15.42 13.80
CA PHE A 9 7.18 -15.58 15.26
C PHE A 9 5.86 -15.89 15.99
N LEU A 10 4.72 -15.41 15.47
CA LEU A 10 3.39 -15.72 16.00
C LEU A 10 2.93 -17.15 15.67
N VAL A 11 3.47 -17.78 14.63
CA VAL A 11 3.11 -19.15 14.23
C VAL A 11 3.90 -20.19 15.04
N ASP A 12 5.17 -19.91 15.37
CA ASP A 12 6.04 -20.90 16.04
C ASP A 12 6.02 -20.86 17.58
N HIS A 13 5.45 -19.83 18.20
CA HIS A 13 5.45 -19.65 19.67
C HIS A 13 4.06 -19.54 20.31
N VAL A 14 2.99 -19.79 19.56
CA VAL A 14 1.66 -19.92 20.14
C VAL A 14 1.42 -21.40 20.46
N PRO A 15 1.53 -21.84 21.72
CA PRO A 15 1.13 -23.19 22.09
C PRO A 15 -0.35 -23.36 21.73
N LEU A 16 -0.69 -24.46 21.04
CA LEU A 16 -2.04 -24.87 20.62
C LEU A 16 -3.07 -25.03 21.77
N ARG A 17 -2.77 -24.53 22.97
CA ARG A 17 -3.61 -24.54 24.17
C ARG A 17 -4.48 -23.28 24.33
N ILE A 18 -4.46 -22.33 23.37
CA ILE A 18 -5.30 -21.10 23.33
C ILE A 18 -6.75 -21.41 22.87
N MET A 19 -7.39 -22.42 23.46
CA MET A 19 -8.80 -22.73 23.20
C MET A 19 -9.64 -22.50 24.45
N THR A 20 -9.72 -21.27 24.94
CA THR A 20 -10.62 -20.93 26.06
C THR A 20 -11.71 -19.92 25.71
N LYS A 21 -11.61 -19.15 24.60
CA LYS A 21 -12.72 -18.30 24.10
C LYS A 21 -12.75 -18.21 22.56
N PRO A 22 -13.47 -19.09 21.85
CA PRO A 22 -13.50 -19.12 20.38
C PRO A 22 -13.91 -17.78 19.73
N GLY A 23 -14.68 -16.94 20.42
CA GLY A 23 -15.03 -15.60 19.96
C GLY A 23 -13.84 -14.63 19.83
N MET A 24 -12.90 -14.65 20.78
CA MET A 24 -11.73 -13.74 20.78
C MET A 24 -10.72 -14.10 19.69
N VAL A 25 -10.50 -15.40 19.48
CA VAL A 25 -9.63 -15.91 18.41
C VAL A 25 -10.22 -15.59 17.04
N LYS A 26 -11.54 -15.74 16.88
CA LYS A 26 -12.24 -15.36 15.64
C LYS A 26 -12.07 -13.87 15.33
N GLU A 27 -12.31 -13.00 16.33
CA GLU A 27 -12.15 -11.55 16.16
C GLU A 27 -10.70 -11.17 15.78
N PHE A 28 -9.71 -11.79 16.43
CA PHE A 28 -8.30 -11.60 16.07
C PHE A 28 -8.01 -12.02 14.63
N ALA A 29 -8.47 -13.20 14.21
CA ALA A 29 -8.26 -13.71 12.85
C ALA A 29 -8.87 -12.79 11.80
N TRP A 30 -10.07 -12.25 12.04
CA TRP A 30 -10.69 -11.27 11.14
C TRP A 30 -9.86 -10.00 10.99
N ILE A 31 -9.44 -9.40 12.11
CA ILE A 31 -8.61 -8.18 12.09
C ILE A 31 -7.27 -8.45 11.39
N ALA A 32 -6.66 -9.61 11.60
CA ALA A 32 -5.41 -9.99 10.96
C ALA A 32 -5.55 -10.12 9.43
N VAL A 33 -6.65 -10.73 8.96
CA VAL A 33 -6.95 -10.86 7.52
C VAL A 33 -7.18 -9.48 6.89
N ASP A 34 -7.98 -8.63 7.53
CA ASP A 34 -8.26 -7.29 7.03
C ASP A 34 -7.00 -6.41 7.01
N TYR A 35 -6.15 -6.53 8.04
CA TYR A 35 -4.83 -5.89 8.07
C TYR A 35 -3.96 -6.34 6.89
N GLY A 36 -3.89 -7.65 6.62
CA GLY A 36 -3.13 -8.19 5.50
C GLY A 36 -3.62 -7.67 4.15
N LYS A 37 -4.94 -7.62 3.93
CA LYS A 37 -5.55 -7.06 2.72
C LYS A 37 -5.23 -5.58 2.55
N ALA A 38 -5.41 -4.78 3.61
CA ALA A 38 -5.13 -3.35 3.58
C ALA A 38 -3.64 -3.07 3.31
N LEU A 39 -2.74 -3.87 3.89
CA LEU A 39 -1.30 -3.75 3.68
C LEU A 39 -0.91 -4.09 2.24
N TYR A 40 -1.51 -5.13 1.66
CA TYR A 40 -1.31 -5.49 0.25
C TYR A 40 -1.77 -4.37 -0.69
N GLN A 41 -2.99 -3.87 -0.51
CA GLN A 41 -3.55 -2.77 -1.31
C GLN A 41 -2.72 -1.49 -1.18
N TYR A 42 -2.26 -1.16 0.04
CA TYR A 42 -1.37 -0.03 0.26
C TYR A 42 -0.05 -0.18 -0.51
N HIS A 43 0.53 -1.39 -0.52
CA HIS A 43 1.76 -1.66 -1.24
C HIS A 43 1.58 -1.54 -2.76
N GLU A 44 0.50 -2.10 -3.32
CA GLU A 44 0.18 -1.95 -4.75
C GLU A 44 0.01 -0.49 -5.15
N SER A 45 -0.74 0.28 -4.35
CA SER A 45 -0.95 1.70 -4.60
C SER A 45 0.38 2.50 -4.56
N LEU A 46 1.29 2.16 -3.64
CA LEU A 46 2.61 2.77 -3.59
C LEU A 46 3.45 2.46 -4.84
N GLU A 47 3.43 1.22 -5.31
CA GLU A 47 4.14 0.82 -6.52
C GLU A 47 3.58 1.49 -7.77
N LEU A 48 2.26 1.67 -7.85
CA LEU A 48 1.61 2.42 -8.91
C LEU A 48 2.11 3.87 -8.95
N VAL A 49 2.04 4.60 -7.83
CA VAL A 49 2.54 5.99 -7.73
C VAL A 49 4.02 6.09 -8.11
N LYS A 50 4.85 5.10 -7.75
CA LYS A 50 6.27 5.08 -8.16
C LYS A 50 6.42 4.97 -9.68
N ARG A 51 5.68 4.06 -10.32
CA ARG A 51 5.70 3.85 -11.78
C ARG A 51 5.23 5.10 -12.53
N GLU A 52 4.19 5.77 -12.03
CA GLU A 52 3.68 7.00 -12.64
C GLU A 52 4.66 8.16 -12.50
N LYS A 53 5.30 8.31 -11.34
CA LYS A 53 6.38 9.29 -11.14
C LYS A 53 7.55 9.05 -12.09
N GLU A 54 7.91 7.80 -12.34
CA GLU A 54 8.94 7.45 -13.30
C GLU A 54 8.51 7.80 -14.74
N SER A 55 7.28 7.47 -15.12
CA SER A 55 6.72 7.81 -16.43
C SER A 55 6.71 9.33 -16.65
N LEU A 56 6.26 10.10 -15.66
CA LEU A 56 6.28 11.56 -15.69
C LEU A 56 7.71 12.12 -15.83
N ARG A 57 8.69 11.51 -15.17
CA ARG A 57 10.11 11.88 -15.30
C ARG A 57 10.59 11.67 -16.73
N ILE A 58 10.24 10.54 -17.34
CA ILE A 58 10.59 10.22 -18.73
C ILE A 58 9.93 11.21 -19.70
N PHE A 59 8.63 11.47 -19.57
CA PHE A 59 7.91 12.40 -20.44
C PHE A 59 8.48 13.82 -20.35
N ARG A 60 8.78 14.30 -19.14
CA ARG A 60 9.43 15.60 -18.94
C ARG A 60 10.84 15.63 -19.55
N LYS A 61 11.59 14.54 -19.48
CA LYS A 61 12.90 14.41 -20.13
C LYS A 61 12.75 14.49 -21.65
N TRP A 62 11.76 13.82 -22.24
CA TRP A 62 11.46 13.90 -23.66
C TRP A 62 11.08 15.31 -24.09
N ALA A 63 10.19 15.99 -23.36
CA ALA A 63 9.76 17.35 -23.67
C ALA A 63 10.92 18.37 -23.71
N ARG A 64 12.00 18.11 -22.98
CA ARG A 64 13.22 18.96 -22.95
C ARG A 64 14.20 18.68 -24.10
N LYS A 65 14.10 17.53 -24.77
CA LYS A 65 15.04 17.17 -25.84
C LYS A 65 14.78 18.01 -27.10
N PRO A 66 15.82 18.57 -27.74
CA PRO A 66 15.67 19.32 -28.99
C PRO A 66 15.06 18.49 -30.12
N GLN A 67 15.35 17.18 -30.17
CA GLN A 67 14.80 16.26 -31.17
C GLN A 67 13.28 16.15 -31.06
N THR A 68 12.73 16.22 -29.85
CA THR A 68 11.28 16.20 -29.61
C THR A 68 10.61 17.45 -30.15
N ARG A 69 11.30 18.58 -30.30
CA ARG A 69 10.73 19.79 -30.91
C ARG A 69 10.64 19.72 -32.43
N LYS A 70 11.28 18.73 -33.05
CA LYS A 70 11.27 18.50 -34.50
C LYS A 70 10.17 17.54 -34.95
N VAL A 71 9.38 17.00 -34.02
CA VAL A 71 8.23 16.14 -34.32
C VAL A 71 7.00 16.97 -34.70
N SER A 72 5.94 16.30 -35.18
CA SER A 72 4.68 16.97 -35.53
C SER A 72 4.05 17.67 -34.33
N ALA A 73 3.30 18.74 -34.59
CA ALA A 73 2.55 19.46 -33.55
C ALA A 73 1.59 18.52 -32.77
N HIS A 74 0.96 17.57 -33.49
CA HIS A 74 0.11 16.57 -32.87
C HIS A 74 0.86 15.70 -31.85
N ALA A 75 2.07 15.22 -32.17
CA ALA A 75 2.86 14.43 -31.23
C ALA A 75 3.33 15.23 -30.01
N LEU A 76 3.60 16.54 -30.17
CA LEU A 76 3.89 17.43 -29.04
C LEU A 76 2.67 17.60 -28.12
N ASP A 77 1.49 17.76 -28.70
CA ASP A 77 0.26 17.89 -27.91
C ASP A 77 -0.12 16.59 -27.21
N SER A 78 0.04 15.43 -27.86
CA SER A 78 -0.12 14.14 -27.20
C SER A 78 0.83 13.98 -26.00
N LEU A 79 2.11 14.36 -26.15
CA LEU A 79 3.06 14.34 -25.03
C LEU A 79 2.64 15.27 -23.88
N ARG A 80 2.07 16.44 -24.18
CA ARG A 80 1.54 17.36 -23.16
C ARG A 80 0.34 16.76 -22.44
N GLN A 81 -0.58 16.13 -23.17
CA GLN A 81 -1.74 15.46 -22.58
C GLN A 81 -1.33 14.29 -21.69
N GLU A 82 -0.36 13.47 -22.12
CA GLU A 82 0.20 12.38 -21.31
C GLU A 82 0.82 12.89 -20.00
N ILE A 83 1.55 14.01 -20.05
CA ILE A 83 2.10 14.66 -18.85
C ILE A 83 0.98 15.08 -17.90
N LEU A 84 -0.05 15.76 -18.40
CA LEU A 84 -1.17 16.23 -17.58
C LEU A 84 -1.96 15.07 -16.98
N SER A 85 -2.27 14.05 -17.77
CA SER A 85 -2.97 12.85 -17.31
C SER A 85 -2.17 12.12 -16.23
N THR A 86 -0.87 11.92 -16.45
CA THR A 86 0.00 11.27 -15.47
C THR A 86 0.09 12.08 -14.17
N GLN A 87 0.11 13.42 -14.26
CA GLN A 87 0.07 14.26 -13.05
C GLN A 87 -1.23 14.11 -12.27
N GLN A 88 -2.36 14.00 -12.97
CA GLN A 88 -3.66 13.79 -12.35
C GLN A 88 -3.74 12.43 -11.66
N HIS A 89 -3.24 11.37 -12.31
CA HIS A 89 -3.21 10.04 -11.70
C HIS A 89 -2.33 10.02 -10.46
N ILE A 90 -1.12 10.60 -10.51
CA ILE A 90 -0.23 10.69 -9.35
C ILE A 90 -0.94 11.37 -8.17
N TRP A 91 -1.70 12.43 -8.44
CA TRP A 91 -2.44 13.14 -7.39
C TRP A 91 -3.54 12.25 -6.79
N SER A 92 -4.36 11.64 -7.63
CA SER A 92 -5.42 10.71 -7.23
C SER A 92 -4.86 9.54 -6.42
N ASP A 93 -3.85 8.85 -6.96
CA ASP A 93 -3.27 7.65 -6.37
C ASP A 93 -2.48 7.96 -5.10
N SER A 94 -1.86 9.13 -5.01
CA SER A 94 -1.23 9.59 -3.77
C SER A 94 -2.26 9.83 -2.66
N SER A 95 -3.46 10.31 -3.01
CA SER A 95 -4.58 10.45 -2.07
C SER A 95 -5.04 9.09 -1.57
N THR A 96 -5.23 8.13 -2.48
CA THR A 96 -5.57 6.74 -2.17
C THR A 96 -4.51 6.09 -1.28
N CYS A 97 -3.23 6.23 -1.61
CA CYS A 97 -2.11 5.79 -0.78
C CYS A 97 -2.19 6.34 0.65
N LYS A 98 -2.48 7.64 0.81
CA LYS A 98 -2.58 8.28 2.13
C LYS A 98 -3.74 7.70 2.93
N TYR A 99 -4.89 7.48 2.30
CA TYR A 99 -6.04 6.82 2.91
C TYR A 99 -5.69 5.40 3.37
N LEU A 100 -5.16 4.58 2.47
CA LEU A 100 -4.79 3.19 2.78
C LEU A 100 -3.74 3.09 3.89
N ARG A 101 -2.77 4.02 3.94
CA ARG A 101 -1.81 4.11 5.05
C ARG A 101 -2.49 4.32 6.40
N GLY A 102 -3.53 5.16 6.43
CA GLY A 102 -4.33 5.41 7.63
C GLY A 102 -5.04 4.14 8.09
N GLU A 103 -5.67 3.41 7.15
CA GLU A 103 -6.33 2.14 7.43
C GLU A 103 -5.36 1.06 7.93
N VAL A 104 -4.19 0.92 7.30
CA VAL A 104 -3.13 0.01 7.76
C VAL A 104 -2.72 0.34 9.20
N THR A 105 -2.53 1.62 9.53
CA THR A 105 -2.14 2.04 10.88
C THR A 105 -3.26 1.78 11.90
N ARG A 106 -4.52 1.98 11.50
CA ARG A 106 -5.69 1.69 12.34
C ARG A 106 -5.79 0.20 12.66
N LEU A 107 -5.66 -0.64 11.64
CA LEU A 107 -5.75 -2.10 11.76
C LEU A 107 -4.54 -2.67 12.50
N GLU A 108 -3.34 -2.14 12.31
CA GLU A 108 -2.14 -2.51 13.08
C GLU A 108 -2.35 -2.31 14.59
N ARG A 109 -2.91 -1.15 14.98
CA ARG A 109 -3.24 -0.85 16.38
C ARG A 109 -4.32 -1.78 16.93
N ALA A 110 -5.37 -2.05 16.14
CA ALA A 110 -6.44 -2.97 16.52
C ALA A 110 -5.90 -4.39 16.73
N LEU A 111 -5.06 -4.86 15.80
CA LEU A 111 -4.41 -6.16 15.88
C LEU A 111 -3.55 -6.27 17.14
N ALA A 112 -2.69 -5.27 17.41
CA ALA A 112 -1.87 -5.23 18.60
C ALA A 112 -2.69 -5.22 19.90
N ALA A 113 -3.80 -4.49 19.94
CA ALA A 113 -4.71 -4.47 21.09
C ALA A 113 -5.35 -5.86 21.32
N GLN A 114 -5.78 -6.53 20.25
CA GLN A 114 -6.37 -7.86 20.33
C GLN A 114 -5.33 -8.93 20.72
N THR A 115 -4.10 -8.83 20.22
CA THR A 115 -2.98 -9.69 20.65
C THR A 115 -2.75 -9.58 22.15
N ARG A 116 -2.73 -8.35 22.71
CA ARG A 116 -2.56 -8.16 24.16
C ARG A 116 -3.69 -8.80 24.95
N LYS A 117 -4.94 -8.71 24.49
CA LYS A 117 -6.07 -9.35 25.15
C LYS A 117 -5.93 -10.88 25.14
N LEU A 118 -5.50 -11.46 24.02
CA LEU A 118 -5.29 -12.91 23.90
C LEU A 118 -4.20 -13.41 24.85
N VAL A 119 -3.05 -12.72 24.88
CA VAL A 119 -1.92 -13.08 25.77
C VAL A 119 -2.28 -12.87 27.24
N ALA A 120 -3.04 -11.82 27.58
CA ALA A 120 -3.47 -11.58 28.97
C ALA A 120 -4.54 -12.57 29.48
N THR A 121 -5.12 -13.39 28.59
CA THR A 121 -6.01 -14.51 28.96
C THR A 121 -5.28 -15.85 29.11
N GLU A 122 -3.97 -15.90 28.89
CA GLU A 122 -3.09 -17.03 29.25
C GLU A 122 -2.76 -17.01 30.75
#